data_AF-A0A9N9KAN4-F1
#
_entry.id   AF-A0A9N9KAN4-F1
#
_cell.length_a   1.000
_cell.length_b   1.000
_cell.length_c   1.000
_cell.angle_alpha   90.00
_cell.angle_beta   90.00
_cell.angle_gamma   90.00
#
_symmetry.space_group_name_H-M   'P 1'
#
loop_
_entity.id
_entity.type
_entity.pdbx_description
1 polymer ?
#
loop_
_entity_poly.entity_id
_entity_poly.type
_entity_poly.pdbx_seq_one_letter_code
_entity_poly.pdbx_strand_id
1 'polypeptide(L)'
;IMSAIVTKIVEKYNPSPKMSVSDLNGFKFSSDQKNRSTFKEPLPCNRDINIAISNKSSKGMEKETIGDMAYRLLQDKLSIRYIRAEVYTLALLALNANAGSSCLSRLWRELRNIGASSQIIEATKFSDITEDANKIQSVNQKKAEAKCINYLDEFTLESVKERLDAYDIKTLPD
;
A
#
# COMPACT_ATOMS: atom_id res chain seq x y z
N ILE A 1 -11.17 -20.75 6.70
CA ILE A 1 -9.82 -20.74 6.07
C ILE A 1 -8.96 -19.79 6.91
N MET A 2 -7.91 -20.29 7.57
CA MET A 2 -6.99 -19.43 8.32
C MET A 2 -6.11 -18.62 7.35
N SER A 3 -5.85 -17.36 7.69
CA SER A 3 -4.89 -16.51 6.96
C SER A 3 -3.45 -17.02 7.16
N ALA A 4 -2.60 -16.90 6.14
CA ALA A 4 -1.19 -17.32 6.20
C ALA A 4 -0.40 -16.68 7.36
N ILE A 5 -0.80 -15.48 7.79
CA ILE A 5 -0.21 -14.80 8.96
C ILE A 5 -0.58 -15.55 10.25
N VAL A 6 -1.84 -15.97 10.38
CA VAL A 6 -2.34 -16.71 11.54
C VAL A 6 -1.65 -18.07 11.64
N THR A 7 -1.46 -18.76 10.50
CA THR A 7 -0.77 -20.05 10.45
C THR A 7 0.68 -19.94 10.96
N LYS A 8 1.43 -18.94 10.51
CA LYS A 8 2.82 -18.72 10.95
C LYS A 8 2.94 -18.44 12.45
N ILE A 9 1.97 -17.75 13.03
CA ILE A 9 1.94 -17.45 14.47
C ILE A 9 1.63 -18.73 15.26
N VAL A 10 0.64 -19.51 14.82
CA VAL A 10 0.27 -20.78 15.45
C VAL A 10 1.43 -21.78 15.39
N GLU A 11 2.11 -21.90 14.25
CA GLU A 11 3.29 -22.78 14.12
C GLU A 11 4.45 -22.34 15.01
N LYS A 12 4.72 -21.04 15.09
CA LYS A 12 5.88 -20.52 15.82
C LYS A 12 5.71 -20.58 17.34
N TYR A 13 4.49 -20.40 17.83
CA TYR A 13 4.23 -20.22 19.26
C TYR A 13 3.38 -21.33 19.88
N ASN A 14 2.83 -22.24 19.07
CA ASN A 14 2.00 -23.38 19.45
C ASN A 14 1.07 -23.10 20.66
N PRO A 15 0.21 -22.07 20.55
CA PRO A 15 -0.54 -21.58 21.70
C PRO A 15 -1.56 -22.62 22.14
N SER A 16 -1.53 -22.99 23.43
CA SER A 16 -2.51 -23.89 24.01
C SER A 16 -3.78 -23.12 24.38
N PRO A 17 -4.99 -23.72 24.30
CA PRO A 17 -6.27 -23.04 24.59
C PRO A 17 -6.44 -22.53 26.04
N LYS A 18 -5.48 -22.77 26.93
CA LYS A 18 -5.52 -22.45 28.36
C LYS A 18 -4.29 -21.64 28.83
N MET A 19 -3.77 -20.72 28.03
CA MET A 19 -2.67 -19.83 28.47
C MET A 19 -3.21 -18.68 29.33
N SER A 20 -2.53 -18.41 30.44
CA SER A 20 -2.84 -17.29 31.33
C SER A 20 -2.14 -16.00 30.86
N VAL A 21 -2.64 -14.83 31.29
CA VAL A 21 -2.04 -13.52 30.94
C VAL A 21 -0.56 -13.44 31.35
N SER A 22 -0.18 -14.15 32.41
CA SER A 22 1.19 -14.27 32.91
C SER A 22 2.14 -14.95 31.91
N ASP A 23 1.64 -15.86 31.08
CA ASP A 23 2.43 -16.62 30.11
C ASP A 23 2.79 -15.78 28.86
N LEU A 24 2.10 -14.65 28.65
CA LEU A 24 2.35 -13.71 27.54
C LEU A 24 3.49 -12.71 27.82
N ASN A 25 3.87 -12.50 29.09
CA ASN A 25 4.94 -11.56 29.47
C ASN A 25 6.35 -12.01 29.01
N GLY A 26 6.52 -13.26 28.56
CA GLY A 26 7.78 -13.77 28.02
C GLY A 26 8.11 -13.25 26.61
N PHE A 27 7.15 -12.64 25.91
CA PHE A 27 7.34 -12.13 24.54
C PHE A 27 7.84 -10.67 24.56
N LYS A 28 9.16 -10.48 24.73
CA LYS A 28 9.78 -9.15 24.58
C LYS A 28 9.80 -8.71 23.12
N PHE A 29 9.05 -7.65 22.80
CA PHE A 29 9.28 -6.85 21.60
C PHE A 29 10.44 -5.88 21.87
N SER A 30 11.60 -6.13 21.27
CA SER A 30 12.77 -5.28 21.41
C SER A 30 12.50 -3.90 20.78
N SER A 31 12.51 -2.85 21.60
CA SER A 31 12.27 -1.46 21.20
C SER A 31 13.51 -0.63 21.53
N ASP A 32 14.61 -0.86 20.81
CA ASP A 32 15.79 0.00 20.88
C ASP A 32 15.82 0.93 19.66
N GLN A 33 15.51 2.21 19.84
CA GLN A 33 16.37 3.29 19.37
C GLN A 33 15.94 4.69 19.86
N LYS A 34 16.99 5.48 20.12
CA LYS A 34 17.09 6.64 21.00
C LYS A 34 16.79 7.95 20.25
N ASN A 35 15.92 8.78 20.82
CA ASN A 35 15.44 10.04 20.23
C ASN A 35 16.45 11.19 20.35
N ARG A 36 16.59 12.00 19.29
CA ARG A 36 16.92 13.42 19.42
C ARG A 36 16.15 14.26 18.41
N SER A 37 15.27 15.07 18.97
CA SER A 37 14.27 15.97 18.37
C SER A 37 14.89 17.19 17.67
N THR A 38 14.27 17.70 16.60
CA THR A 38 13.67 19.07 16.54
C THR A 38 13.07 19.44 15.15
N PHE A 39 12.04 20.32 15.19
CA PHE A 39 11.32 21.08 14.12
C PHE A 39 10.13 20.38 13.41
N LYS A 40 8.85 20.72 13.74
CA LYS A 40 7.94 21.85 13.29
C LYS A 40 7.72 21.84 11.76
N GLU A 41 6.55 21.80 11.11
CA GLU A 41 5.10 21.97 11.36
C GLU A 41 4.33 21.28 10.17
N PRO A 42 3.00 21.05 10.23
CA PRO A 42 2.27 20.24 9.24
C PRO A 42 1.55 21.05 8.14
N LEU A 43 1.63 20.60 6.88
CA LEU A 43 0.78 21.09 5.78
C LEU A 43 -0.44 20.18 5.55
N PRO A 44 -1.60 20.78 5.19
CA PRO A 44 -2.91 20.15 5.28
C PRO A 44 -3.16 19.19 4.12
N CYS A 45 -3.74 18.04 4.46
CA CYS A 45 -4.28 17.09 3.51
C CYS A 45 -5.65 17.60 3.03
N ASN A 46 -5.81 17.83 1.73
CA ASN A 46 -7.02 17.47 0.98
C ASN A 46 -6.97 17.98 -0.45
N ARG A 47 -7.23 17.09 -1.40
CA ARG A 47 -8.21 17.25 -2.48
C ARG A 47 -8.24 15.98 -3.33
N ASP A 48 -9.40 15.33 -3.38
CA ASP A 48 -9.73 14.37 -4.44
C ASP A 48 -9.77 15.13 -5.76
N ILE A 49 -8.74 14.97 -6.59
CA ILE A 49 -8.68 15.59 -7.92
C ILE A 49 -9.00 14.51 -8.95
N ASN A 50 -10.24 14.54 -9.43
CA ASN A 50 -10.63 13.85 -10.65
C ASN A 50 -9.90 14.52 -11.83
N ILE A 51 -8.86 13.87 -12.34
CA ILE A 51 -8.13 14.37 -13.51
C ILE A 51 -8.86 13.88 -14.76
N ALA A 52 -9.55 14.80 -15.44
CA ALA A 52 -10.18 14.58 -16.73
C ALA A 52 -9.10 14.53 -17.83
N ILE A 53 -8.96 13.36 -18.46
CA ILE A 53 -8.06 13.12 -19.59
C ILE A 53 -8.69 13.76 -20.83
N SER A 54 -8.06 14.81 -21.37
CA SER A 54 -8.47 15.42 -22.64
C SER A 54 -7.56 14.96 -23.76
N ASN A 55 -7.92 13.85 -24.42
CA ASN A 55 -7.37 13.48 -25.71
C ASN A 55 -8.53 13.32 -26.70
N LYS A 56 -8.49 14.09 -27.79
CA LYS A 56 -9.49 14.09 -28.85
C LYS A 56 -9.39 12.80 -29.68
N SER A 57 -10.29 11.85 -29.43
CA SER A 57 -10.89 11.02 -30.48
C SER A 57 -12.28 10.57 -30.04
N SER A 58 -13.22 10.83 -30.95
CA SER A 58 -14.67 10.60 -30.95
C SER A 58 -15.30 9.53 -30.06
N LYS A 59 -16.45 9.94 -29.49
CA LYS A 59 -17.65 9.14 -29.17
C LYS A 59 -17.63 8.36 -27.84
N GLY A 60 -18.19 9.00 -26.79
CA GLY A 60 -18.70 8.35 -25.58
C GLY A 60 -17.69 7.52 -24.80
N MET A 61 -16.61 8.13 -24.30
CA MET A 61 -15.54 7.37 -23.66
C MET A 61 -15.87 7.03 -22.20
N GLU A 62 -16.23 5.77 -21.98
CA GLU A 62 -15.98 5.08 -20.71
C GLU A 62 -14.49 5.22 -20.36
N LYS A 63 -14.19 5.37 -19.07
CA LYS A 63 -12.83 5.56 -18.56
C LYS A 63 -11.98 4.32 -18.90
N GLU A 64 -11.10 4.42 -19.89
CA GLU A 64 -10.20 3.31 -20.30
C GLU A 64 -9.49 2.75 -19.07
N THR A 65 -9.69 1.45 -18.80
CA THR A 65 -9.04 0.79 -17.68
C THR A 65 -7.63 0.34 -18.07
N ILE A 66 -6.80 0.04 -17.06
CA ILE A 66 -5.45 -0.52 -17.31
C ILE A 66 -5.52 -1.85 -18.09
N GLY A 67 -6.61 -2.61 -17.93
CA GLY A 67 -6.85 -3.84 -18.69
C GLY A 67 -7.11 -3.54 -20.16
N ASP A 68 -7.99 -2.59 -20.46
CA ASP A 68 -8.32 -2.18 -21.84
C ASP A 68 -7.07 -1.69 -22.58
N MET A 69 -6.23 -0.89 -21.89
CA MET A 69 -4.97 -0.43 -22.45
C MET A 69 -3.99 -1.60 -22.72
N ALA A 70 -3.88 -2.57 -21.82
CA ALA A 70 -3.03 -3.74 -22.03
C ALA A 70 -3.46 -4.56 -23.26
N TYR A 71 -4.78 -4.75 -23.44
CA TYR A 71 -5.32 -5.40 -24.63
C TYR A 71 -5.03 -4.60 -25.90
N ARG A 72 -5.25 -3.28 -25.88
CA ARG A 72 -4.99 -2.39 -27.03
C ARG A 72 -3.51 -2.42 -27.46
N LEU A 73 -2.59 -2.29 -26.51
CA LEU A 73 -1.15 -2.31 -26.76
C LEU A 73 -0.69 -3.60 -27.47
N LEU A 74 -1.34 -4.74 -27.19
CA LEU A 74 -1.00 -6.03 -27.78
C LEU A 74 -1.73 -6.31 -29.10
N GLN A 75 -2.99 -5.85 -29.23
CA GLN A 75 -3.83 -6.03 -30.42
C GLN A 75 -3.35 -5.19 -31.61
N ASP A 76 -2.94 -3.95 -31.36
CA ASP A 76 -2.69 -2.94 -32.40
C ASP A 76 -1.38 -3.18 -33.19
N LYS A 77 -0.68 -4.30 -32.95
CA LYS A 77 0.62 -4.64 -33.57
C LYS A 77 1.61 -3.47 -33.51
N LEU A 78 1.62 -2.75 -32.40
CA LEU A 78 2.43 -1.55 -32.21
C LEU A 78 3.92 -1.87 -32.10
N SER A 79 4.76 -0.95 -32.58
CA SER A 79 6.20 -1.08 -32.39
C SER A 79 6.57 -0.96 -30.90
N ILE A 80 7.60 -1.67 -30.47
CA ILE A 80 8.10 -1.63 -29.09
C ILE A 80 8.40 -0.19 -28.65
N ARG A 81 8.93 0.65 -29.56
CA ARG A 81 9.21 2.07 -29.29
C ARG A 81 7.94 2.85 -28.96
N TYR A 82 6.86 2.59 -29.70
CA TYR A 82 5.57 3.26 -29.47
C TYR A 82 4.94 2.78 -28.17
N ILE A 83 4.92 1.46 -27.93
CA ILE A 83 4.45 0.88 -26.66
C ILE A 83 5.19 1.51 -25.48
N ARG A 84 6.52 1.58 -25.56
CA ARG A 84 7.35 2.22 -24.53
C ARG A 84 6.94 3.67 -24.28
N ALA A 85 6.73 4.46 -25.34
CA ALA A 85 6.36 5.86 -25.21
C ALA A 85 4.97 6.02 -24.55
N GLU A 86 3.98 5.24 -24.99
CA GLU A 86 2.62 5.31 -24.47
C GLU A 86 2.55 4.89 -23.00
N VAL A 87 3.20 3.79 -22.63
CA VAL A 87 3.28 3.33 -21.24
C VAL A 87 4.02 4.33 -20.35
N TYR A 88 5.06 5.00 -20.87
CA TYR A 88 5.73 6.06 -20.16
C TYR A 88 4.81 7.26 -19.90
N THR A 89 4.04 7.68 -20.91
CA THR A 89 3.05 8.77 -20.74
C THR A 89 1.97 8.42 -19.74
N LEU A 90 1.47 7.17 -19.73
CA LEU A 90 0.52 6.70 -18.71
C LEU A 90 1.08 6.87 -17.30
N ALA A 91 2.34 6.49 -17.08
CA ALA A 91 2.97 6.58 -15.77
C ALA A 91 3.19 8.02 -15.33
N LEU A 92 3.52 8.93 -16.27
CA LEU A 92 3.65 10.37 -16.00
C LEU A 92 2.32 11.07 -15.74
N LEU A 93 1.21 10.58 -16.30
CA LEU A 93 -0.13 11.09 -16.03
C LEU A 93 -0.62 10.76 -14.61
N ALA A 94 0.04 9.86 -13.90
CA ALA A 94 -0.30 9.54 -12.53
C ALA A 94 0.01 10.72 -11.59
N LEU A 95 -0.71 10.77 -10.46
CA LEU A 95 -0.61 11.86 -9.49
C LEU A 95 0.82 12.07 -8.94
N ASN A 96 1.61 11.01 -8.85
CA ASN A 96 3.01 11.04 -8.44
C ASN A 96 3.74 9.77 -8.91
N ALA A 97 5.07 9.73 -8.76
CA ALA A 97 5.88 8.60 -9.21
C ALA A 97 5.49 7.27 -8.53
N ASN A 98 5.05 7.27 -7.26
CA ASN A 98 4.57 6.06 -6.60
C ASN A 98 3.27 5.54 -7.23
N ALA A 99 2.33 6.43 -7.54
CA ALA A 99 1.11 6.08 -8.28
C ALA A 99 1.44 5.61 -9.71
N GLY A 100 2.40 6.26 -10.39
CA GLY A 100 2.89 5.86 -11.71
C GLY A 100 3.50 4.46 -11.69
N SER A 101 4.39 4.18 -10.72
CA SER A 101 4.98 2.85 -10.51
C SER A 101 3.93 1.78 -10.19
N SER A 102 2.92 2.12 -9.39
CA SER A 102 1.79 1.21 -9.10
C SER A 102 0.98 0.91 -10.36
N CYS A 103 0.71 1.93 -11.18
CA CYS A 103 0.03 1.79 -12.47
C CYS A 103 0.80 0.86 -13.41
N LEU A 104 2.11 1.06 -13.57
CA LEU A 104 2.99 0.19 -14.36
C LEU A 104 2.99 -1.25 -13.86
N SER A 105 3.08 -1.46 -12.54
CA SER A 105 3.06 -2.80 -11.96
C SER A 105 1.77 -3.54 -12.28
N ARG A 106 0.64 -2.83 -12.23
CA ARG A 106 -0.66 -3.38 -12.62
C ARG A 106 -0.73 -3.66 -14.11
N LEU A 107 -0.26 -2.74 -14.96
CA LEU A 107 -0.20 -2.93 -16.41
C LEU A 107 0.63 -4.16 -16.79
N TRP A 108 1.82 -4.34 -16.22
CA TRP A 108 2.66 -5.51 -16.51
C TRP A 108 2.00 -6.82 -16.11
N ARG A 109 1.19 -6.83 -15.04
CA ARG A 109 0.40 -8.01 -14.68
C ARG A 109 -0.63 -8.31 -15.74
N GLU A 110 -1.38 -7.32 -16.21
CA GLU A 110 -2.37 -7.52 -17.28
C GLU A 110 -1.70 -7.97 -18.59
N LEU A 111 -0.58 -7.37 -18.97
CA LEU A 111 0.19 -7.78 -20.14
C LEU A 111 0.64 -9.25 -20.05
N ARG A 112 1.10 -9.70 -18.87
CA ARG A 112 1.46 -11.11 -18.65
C ARG A 112 0.25 -12.02 -18.71
N ASN A 113 -0.89 -11.61 -18.17
CA ASN A 113 -2.14 -12.37 -18.22
C ASN A 113 -2.61 -12.62 -19.65
N ILE A 114 -2.40 -11.65 -20.55
CA ILE A 114 -2.79 -11.72 -21.96
C ILE A 114 -1.71 -12.43 -22.82
N GLY A 115 -0.54 -12.72 -22.26
CA GLY A 115 0.55 -13.45 -22.94
C GLY A 115 1.54 -12.57 -23.69
N ALA A 116 1.75 -11.32 -23.25
CA ALA A 116 2.76 -10.44 -23.82
C ALA A 116 4.17 -11.04 -23.72
N SER A 117 4.99 -10.78 -24.74
CA SER A 117 6.38 -11.26 -24.77
C SER A 117 7.25 -10.54 -23.73
N SER A 118 8.29 -11.23 -23.24
CA SER A 118 9.27 -10.64 -22.32
C SER A 118 9.92 -9.37 -22.88
N GLN A 119 10.06 -9.25 -24.21
CA GLN A 119 10.63 -8.06 -24.86
C GLN A 119 9.78 -6.80 -24.58
N ILE A 120 8.45 -6.91 -24.63
CA ILE A 120 7.55 -5.78 -24.33
C ILE A 120 7.64 -5.40 -22.84
N ILE A 121 7.67 -6.40 -21.97
CA ILE A 121 7.77 -6.20 -20.52
C ILE A 121 9.10 -5.52 -20.16
N GLU A 122 10.22 -5.99 -20.70
CA GLU A 122 11.54 -5.39 -20.44
C GLU A 122 11.66 -3.99 -21.04
N ALA A 123 11.15 -3.77 -22.25
CA ALA A 123 11.22 -2.46 -22.91
C ALA A 123 10.41 -1.37 -22.17
N THR A 124 9.43 -1.77 -21.35
CA THR A 124 8.59 -0.85 -20.57
C THR A 124 9.06 -0.68 -19.13
N LYS A 125 10.23 -1.22 -18.74
CA LYS A 125 10.83 -0.94 -17.44
C LYS A 125 11.46 0.45 -17.43
N PHE A 126 11.01 1.28 -16.49
CA PHE A 126 11.46 2.65 -16.30
C PHE A 126 12.14 2.79 -14.95
N SER A 127 13.47 2.80 -14.96
CA SER A 127 14.28 2.88 -13.74
C SER A 127 14.13 4.23 -13.03
N ASP A 128 13.97 5.31 -13.80
CA ASP A 128 13.73 6.67 -13.30
C ASP A 128 12.44 6.75 -12.46
N ILE A 129 11.33 6.24 -12.99
CA ILE A 129 10.04 6.22 -12.26
C ILE A 129 10.13 5.37 -10.99
N THR A 130 10.83 4.24 -11.09
CA THR A 130 11.04 3.33 -9.95
C THR A 130 11.89 4.00 -8.87
N GLU A 131 12.96 4.68 -9.26
CA GLU A 131 13.84 5.41 -8.35
C GLU A 131 13.08 6.53 -7.63
N ASP A 132 12.27 7.30 -8.36
CA ASP A 132 11.48 8.38 -7.78
C ASP A 132 10.35 7.87 -6.87
N ALA A 133 9.71 6.76 -7.24
CA ALA A 133 8.74 6.09 -6.37
C ALA A 133 9.39 5.64 -5.05
N ASN A 134 10.59 5.05 -5.11
CA ASN A 134 11.34 4.61 -3.93
C ASN A 134 11.72 5.79 -3.03
N LYS A 135 12.13 6.93 -3.62
CA LYS A 135 12.39 8.17 -2.86
C LYS A 135 11.14 8.63 -2.12
N ILE A 136 9.99 8.70 -2.81
CA ILE A 136 8.71 9.09 -2.21
C ILE A 136 8.32 8.13 -1.07
N GLN A 137 8.44 6.83 -1.29
CA GLN A 137 8.12 5.82 -0.29
C GLN A 137 9.00 5.94 0.95
N SER A 138 10.32 6.13 0.78
CA SER A 138 11.24 6.33 1.89
C SER A 138 10.91 7.59 2.71
N VAL A 139 10.59 8.70 2.03
CA VAL A 139 10.17 9.94 2.71
C VAL A 139 8.86 9.74 3.47
N ASN A 140 7.88 9.07 2.85
CA ASN A 140 6.60 8.79 3.47
C ASN A 140 6.73 7.85 4.68
N GLN A 141 7.64 6.87 4.61
CA GLN A 141 7.94 5.99 5.72
C GLN A 141 8.50 6.79 6.91
N LYS A 142 9.52 7.62 6.69
CA LYS A 142 10.07 8.50 7.74
C LYS A 142 9.00 9.43 8.33
N LYS A 143 8.11 9.94 7.47
CA LYS A 143 6.97 10.77 7.92
C LYS A 143 6.00 9.96 8.78
N ALA A 144 5.70 8.71 8.43
CA ALA A 144 4.84 7.83 9.21
C ALA A 144 5.46 7.48 10.57
N GLU A 145 6.76 7.19 10.60
CA GLU A 145 7.54 6.98 11.83
C GLU A 145 7.51 8.23 12.73
N ALA A 146 7.70 9.42 12.15
CA ALA A 146 7.59 10.69 12.87
C ALA A 146 6.15 11.01 13.32
N LYS A 147 5.15 10.52 12.60
CA LYS A 147 3.74 10.61 12.95
C LYS A 147 3.33 9.66 14.06
N CYS A 148 4.30 9.05 14.77
CA CYS A 148 4.13 8.20 15.95
C CYS A 148 2.75 8.41 16.54
N ILE A 149 1.87 7.44 16.29
CA ILE A 149 0.52 7.47 16.83
C ILE A 149 0.76 7.60 18.32
N ASN A 150 0.51 8.80 18.85
CA ASN A 150 0.55 9.02 20.28
C ASN A 150 -0.67 8.24 20.76
N TYR A 151 -0.46 6.95 21.03
CA TYR A 151 -1.49 6.08 21.55
C TYR A 151 -1.98 6.82 22.78
N LEU A 152 -3.21 7.33 22.68
CA LEU A 152 -3.85 8.00 23.79
C LEU A 152 -3.77 7.02 24.97
N ASP A 153 -3.60 7.55 26.18
CA ASP A 153 -3.45 6.74 27.40
C ASP A 153 -4.51 5.63 27.54
N GLU A 154 -5.65 5.79 26.85
CA GLU A 154 -6.73 4.82 26.67
C GLU A 154 -6.32 3.44 26.13
N PHE A 155 -5.16 3.31 25.47
CA PHE A 155 -4.61 2.02 25.01
C PHE A 155 -3.42 1.52 25.85
N THR A 156 -3.11 2.19 26.96
CA THR A 156 -2.18 1.62 27.94
C THR A 156 -2.80 0.38 28.57
N LEU A 157 -1.95 -0.58 28.94
CA LEU A 157 -2.37 -1.79 29.67
C LEU A 157 -3.17 -1.45 30.94
N GLU A 158 -2.84 -0.34 31.59
CA GLU A 158 -3.50 0.15 32.79
C GLU A 158 -4.92 0.64 32.50
N SER A 159 -5.11 1.48 31.47
CA SER A 159 -6.44 1.96 31.07
C SER A 159 -7.34 0.85 30.52
N VAL A 160 -6.77 -0.10 29.76
CA VAL A 160 -7.51 -1.28 29.28
C VAL A 160 -7.98 -2.14 30.46
N LYS A 161 -7.13 -2.30 31.47
CA LYS A 161 -7.48 -3.05 32.68
C LYS A 161 -8.58 -2.35 33.49
N GLU A 162 -8.46 -1.04 33.71
CA GLU A 162 -9.46 -0.25 34.42
C GLU A 162 -10.85 -0.34 33.77
N ARG A 163 -10.91 -0.32 32.44
CA ARG A 163 -12.15 -0.50 31.68
C ARG A 163 -12.73 -1.91 31.78
N LEU A 164 -11.88 -2.94 31.82
CA LEU A 164 -12.31 -4.32 32.01
C LEU A 164 -12.84 -4.54 33.42
N ASP A 165 -12.16 -3.98 34.42
CA ASP A 165 -12.57 -4.07 35.83
C ASP A 165 -13.87 -3.28 36.09
N ALA A 166 -14.12 -2.21 35.34
CA ALA A 166 -15.38 -1.46 35.37
C ALA A 166 -16.54 -2.18 34.65
N TYR A 167 -16.27 -3.25 33.90
CA TYR A 167 -17.28 -3.95 33.11
C TYR A 167 -17.99 -5.02 33.94
N ASP A 168 -19.21 -4.73 34.41
CA ASP A 168 -20.04 -5.72 35.10
C ASP A 168 -20.78 -6.59 34.09
N ILE A 169 -20.26 -7.80 33.88
CA ILE A 169 -20.84 -8.85 33.03
C ILE A 169 -22.28 -9.24 33.40
N LYS A 170 -22.77 -8.85 34.59
CA LYS A 170 -24.14 -9.14 35.04
C LYS A 170 -25.19 -8.17 34.50
N THR A 171 -24.77 -7.09 33.84
CA THR A 171 -25.67 -6.08 33.26
C THR A 171 -25.90 -6.24 31.75
N LEU A 172 -25.39 -7.32 31.15
CA LEU A 172 -25.66 -7.64 29.75
C LEU A 172 -27.15 -7.96 29.56
N PRO A 173 -27.84 -7.29 28.61
CA PRO A 173 -29.20 -7.67 28.25
C PRO A 173 -29.20 -9.07 27.63
N ASP A 174 -30.20 -9.87 28.01
CA ASP A 174 -30.45 -11.26 27.56
C ASP A 174 -30.71 -11.33 26.05
#